data_AF-X1DI47-F1
#
_entry.id   AF-X1DI47-F1
#
_cell.length_a   1.000
_cell.length_b   1.000
_cell.length_c   1.000
_cell.angle_alpha   90.00
_cell.angle_beta   90.00
_cell.angle_gamma   90.00
#
_symmetry.space_group_name_H-M   'P 1'
#
loop_
_entity.id
_entity.type
_entity.pdbx_description
1 polymer ?
#
loop_
_entity_poly.entity_id
_entity_poly.type
_entity_poly.pdbx_seq_one_letter_code
_entity_poly.pdbx_strand_id
1 'polypeptide(L)'
;ITIFFSVFLVICLISFADSQEFENDIIKTSKGDLKLTFIGHGTLMFSFDGKVIHIDPISRYADYKQLPKADLILITHEHGDHLDPAVIELLCKEDTDIVLTEKCLAKFKGGILFGERACSNGAQDM
;
A
#
# COMPACT_ATOMS: atom_id res chain seq x y z
N ILE A 1 9.33 -48.98 -1.34
CA ILE A 1 8.16 -48.31 -1.97
C ILE A 1 7.46 -47.39 -0.99
N THR A 2 7.10 -47.85 0.22
CA THR A 2 6.44 -47.04 1.26
C THR A 2 7.26 -45.86 1.79
N ILE A 3 8.58 -46.01 1.94
CA ILE A 3 9.47 -44.91 2.38
C ILE A 3 9.60 -43.83 1.31
N PHE A 4 9.77 -44.21 0.04
CA PHE A 4 9.83 -43.25 -1.08
C PHE A 4 8.50 -42.49 -1.27
N PHE A 5 7.36 -43.15 -1.06
CA PHE A 5 6.04 -42.52 -1.13
C PHE A 5 5.81 -41.53 0.03
N SER A 6 6.31 -41.84 1.22
CA SER A 6 6.22 -40.94 2.39
C SER A 6 7.12 -39.71 2.24
N VAL A 7 8.33 -39.85 1.66
CA VAL A 7 9.22 -38.71 1.37
C VAL A 7 8.62 -37.79 0.31
N PHE A 8 7.98 -38.35 -0.73
CA PHE A 8 7.29 -37.58 -1.76
C PHE A 8 6.08 -36.78 -1.21
N LEU A 9 5.31 -37.37 -0.29
CA LEU A 9 4.18 -36.71 0.36
C LEU A 9 4.61 -35.52 1.24
N VAL A 10 5.76 -35.61 1.90
CA VAL A 10 6.32 -34.52 2.71
C VAL A 10 6.82 -33.36 1.84
N ILE A 11 7.38 -33.65 0.66
CA ILE A 11 7.87 -32.62 -0.28
C ILE A 11 6.72 -31.83 -0.91
N CYS A 12 5.57 -32.47 -1.19
CA CYS A 12 4.38 -31.78 -1.73
C CYS A 12 3.70 -30.81 -0.75
N LEU A 13 3.92 -30.93 0.55
CA LEU A 13 3.36 -30.02 1.56
C LEU A 13 4.15 -28.71 1.68
N ILE A 14 5.32 -28.61 1.05
CA ILE A 14 6.08 -27.37 0.97
C ILE A 14 5.44 -26.57 -0.17
N SER A 15 4.36 -25.86 0.12
CA SER A 15 3.84 -24.83 -0.77
C SER A 15 4.98 -23.87 -1.07
N PHE A 16 5.39 -23.80 -2.35
CA PHE A 16 6.25 -22.74 -2.82
C PHE A 16 5.45 -21.44 -2.71
N ALA A 17 5.58 -20.74 -1.58
CA ALA A 17 5.11 -19.38 -1.45
C ALA A 17 6.03 -18.53 -2.34
N ASP A 18 5.53 -18.20 -3.52
CA ASP A 18 6.20 -17.27 -4.42
C ASP A 18 6.08 -15.88 -3.81
N SER A 19 7.12 -15.45 -3.09
CA SER A 19 7.17 -14.10 -2.56
C SER A 19 7.53 -13.16 -3.71
N GLN A 20 6.59 -12.30 -4.11
CA GLN A 20 6.86 -11.26 -5.09
C GLN A 20 7.94 -10.32 -4.52
N GLU A 21 9.15 -10.39 -5.08
CA GLU A 21 10.25 -9.50 -4.71
C GLU A 21 10.11 -8.20 -5.48
N PHE A 22 10.06 -7.08 -4.74
CA PHE A 22 9.94 -5.76 -5.30
C PHE A 22 11.28 -5.02 -5.22
N GLU A 23 11.59 -4.26 -6.26
CA GLU A 23 12.68 -3.29 -6.20
C GLU A 23 12.42 -2.31 -5.06
N ASN A 24 13.48 -1.91 -4.36
CA ASN A 24 13.37 -0.96 -3.27
C ASN A 24 14.61 -0.07 -3.20
N ASP A 25 14.40 1.14 -2.67
CA ASP A 25 15.44 2.11 -2.37
C ASP A 25 15.35 2.54 -0.90
N ILE A 26 16.46 2.99 -0.34
CA ILE A 26 16.56 3.43 1.05
C ILE A 26 17.12 4.85 1.11
N ILE A 27 16.28 5.77 1.58
CA ILE A 27 16.68 7.14 1.88
C ILE A 27 17.01 7.24 3.37
N LYS A 28 18.26 7.60 3.68
CA LYS A 28 18.70 7.86 5.06
C LYS A 28 18.09 9.17 5.57
N THR A 29 17.45 9.13 6.74
CA THR A 29 16.91 10.32 7.40
C THR A 29 17.41 10.43 8.84
N SER A 30 17.19 11.59 9.48
CA SER A 30 17.51 11.78 10.91
C SER A 30 16.67 10.94 11.86
N LYS A 31 15.54 10.37 11.40
CA LYS A 31 14.64 9.50 12.19
C LYS A 31 14.72 8.03 11.79
N GLY A 32 15.77 7.65 11.06
CA GLY A 32 15.95 6.29 10.54
C GLY A 32 15.74 6.20 9.04
N ASP A 33 15.74 4.98 8.54
CA ASP A 33 15.67 4.70 7.12
C ASP A 33 14.23 4.81 6.61
N LEU A 34 14.02 5.59 5.56
CA LEU A 34 12.82 5.53 4.74
C LEU A 34 13.08 4.50 3.64
N LYS A 35 12.41 3.35 3.74
CA LYS A 35 12.41 2.35 2.67
C LYS A 35 11.26 2.64 1.72
N LEU A 36 11.56 2.75 0.43
CA LEU A 36 10.61 2.85 -0.66
C LEU A 36 10.59 1.52 -1.40
N THR A 37 9.42 0.91 -1.52
CA THR A 37 9.21 -0.32 -2.30
C THR A 37 8.39 0.02 -3.55
N PHE A 38 8.95 -0.27 -4.72
CA PHE A 38 8.33 0.00 -6.02
C PHE A 38 7.46 -1.19 -6.42
N ILE A 39 6.13 -1.05 -6.28
CA ILE A 39 5.19 -2.14 -6.56
C ILE A 39 4.86 -2.19 -8.06
N GLY A 40 4.54 -1.04 -8.65
CA GLY A 40 4.30 -0.92 -10.10
C GLY A 40 3.53 0.35 -10.47
N HIS A 41 3.78 0.89 -11.67
CA HIS A 41 3.19 2.16 -12.12
C HIS A 41 3.43 3.31 -11.12
N GLY A 42 2.37 3.87 -10.53
CA GLY A 42 2.41 4.88 -9.47
C GLY A 42 2.26 4.29 -8.06
N THR A 43 2.11 2.97 -7.96
CA THR A 43 1.88 2.26 -6.71
C THR A 43 3.19 2.02 -5.97
N LEU A 44 3.27 2.55 -4.75
CA LEU A 44 4.45 2.48 -3.88
C LEU A 44 4.03 2.04 -2.48
N MET A 45 4.97 1.42 -1.77
CA MET A 45 4.83 1.18 -0.33
C MET A 45 6.04 1.74 0.40
N PHE A 46 5.80 2.57 1.41
CA PHE A 46 6.86 3.08 2.28
C PHE A 46 6.87 2.34 3.61
N SER A 47 8.06 2.14 4.14
CA SER A 47 8.27 1.73 5.52
C SER A 47 9.18 2.72 6.21
N PHE A 48 8.67 3.39 7.24
CA PHE A 48 9.37 4.47 7.92
C PHE A 48 8.93 4.60 9.36
N ASP A 49 9.89 4.66 10.30
CA ASP A 49 9.62 4.84 11.72
C ASP A 49 8.57 3.84 12.28
N GLY A 50 8.68 2.57 11.85
CA GLY A 50 7.76 1.50 12.21
C GLY A 50 6.37 1.59 11.57
N LYS A 51 6.13 2.55 10.66
CA LYS A 51 4.86 2.73 9.94
C LYS A 51 4.93 2.19 8.53
N VAL A 52 3.79 1.72 8.05
CA VAL A 52 3.57 1.24 6.68
C VAL A 52 2.60 2.19 5.97
N ILE A 53 3.05 2.76 4.86
CA ILE A 53 2.28 3.70 4.06
C ILE A 53 2.10 3.12 2.66
N HIS A 54 0.86 2.95 2.21
CA HIS A 54 0.56 2.52 0.84
C HIS A 54 0.11 3.71 0.01
N ILE A 55 0.67 3.84 -1.20
CA ILE A 55 0.35 4.91 -2.15
C ILE A 55 -0.28 4.27 -3.37
N ASP A 56 -1.49 4.71 -3.71
CA ASP A 56 -2.26 4.26 -4.87
C ASP A 56 -2.26 2.72 -5.02
N PRO A 57 -2.70 1.96 -4.00
CA PRO A 57 -2.58 0.51 -4.02
C PRO A 57 -3.58 -0.12 -4.99
N ILE A 58 -3.06 -0.79 -6.04
CA ILE A 58 -3.86 -1.42 -7.10
C ILE A 58 -3.61 -2.92 -7.18
N SER A 59 -4.70 -3.70 -7.16
CA SER A 59 -4.69 -5.18 -7.10
C SER A 59 -3.89 -5.85 -8.21
N ARG A 60 -3.79 -5.20 -9.38
CA ARG A 60 -3.02 -5.70 -10.53
C ARG A 60 -1.53 -5.88 -10.24
N TYR A 61 -0.95 -5.09 -9.34
CA TYR A 61 0.50 -5.01 -9.19
C TYR A 61 1.06 -5.83 -8.01
N ALA A 62 0.22 -6.26 -7.07
CA ALA A 62 0.65 -7.10 -5.95
C ALA A 62 -0.46 -7.96 -5.36
N ASP A 63 -0.08 -9.06 -4.72
CA ASP A 63 -0.94 -9.76 -3.77
C ASP A 63 -0.87 -9.07 -2.39
N TYR A 64 -1.77 -8.11 -2.16
CA TYR A 64 -1.85 -7.34 -0.92
C TYR A 64 -2.25 -8.16 0.31
N LYS A 65 -2.60 -9.45 0.16
CA LYS A 65 -2.77 -10.34 1.31
C LYS A 65 -1.44 -10.71 1.96
N GLN A 66 -0.35 -10.63 1.19
CA GLN A 66 1.01 -10.93 1.63
C GLN A 66 1.77 -9.68 2.09
N LEU A 67 1.24 -8.49 1.81
CA LEU A 67 1.83 -7.22 2.21
C LEU A 67 1.33 -6.78 3.59
N PRO A 68 2.13 -6.00 4.34
CA PRO A 68 1.73 -5.50 5.65
C PRO A 68 0.53 -4.55 5.55
N LYS A 69 -0.34 -4.59 6.57
CA LYS A 69 -1.47 -3.66 6.74
C LYS A 69 -0.98 -2.22 6.84
N ALA A 70 -1.81 -1.30 6.38
CA ALA A 70 -1.46 0.11 6.31
C ALA A 70 -1.69 0.81 7.66
N ASP A 71 -0.75 1.65 8.07
CA ASP A 71 -1.04 2.73 9.02
C ASP A 71 -1.64 3.94 8.29
N LEU A 72 -1.23 4.15 7.03
CA LEU A 72 -1.71 5.23 6.17
C LEU A 72 -1.88 4.73 4.74
N ILE A 73 -3.00 5.09 4.11
CA ILE A 73 -3.24 4.92 2.67
C ILE A 73 -3.39 6.28 2.03
N LEU A 74 -2.59 6.56 1.00
CA LEU A 74 -2.65 7.79 0.22
C LEU A 74 -3.19 7.50 -1.18
N ILE A 75 -4.28 8.19 -1.56
CA ILE A 75 -4.86 8.09 -2.90
C ILE A 75 -4.72 9.43 -3.63
N THR A 76 -3.96 9.44 -4.71
CA THR A 76 -3.61 10.67 -5.43
C THR A 76 -4.77 11.18 -6.28
N HIS A 77 -5.49 10.31 -7.00
CA HIS A 77 -6.62 10.70 -7.85
C HIS A 77 -7.57 9.53 -8.19
N GLU A 78 -8.71 9.86 -8.80
CA GLU A 78 -9.89 9.00 -8.88
C GLU A 78 -9.89 7.96 -10.02
N HIS A 79 -8.79 7.84 -10.75
CA HIS A 79 -8.68 6.89 -11.86
C HIS A 79 -8.44 5.46 -11.35
N GLY A 80 -8.88 4.46 -12.12
CA GLY A 80 -8.86 3.06 -11.69
C GLY A 80 -7.47 2.42 -11.60
N ASP A 81 -6.45 3.09 -12.11
CA ASP A 81 -5.03 2.78 -11.96
C ASP A 81 -4.40 3.43 -10.72
N HIS A 82 -5.19 4.15 -9.91
CA HIS A 82 -4.78 4.74 -8.63
C HIS A 82 -5.76 4.51 -7.46
N LEU A 83 -7.04 4.26 -7.76
CA LEU A 83 -8.09 3.99 -6.77
C LEU A 83 -8.69 2.58 -6.95
N ASP A 84 -8.39 1.68 -6.02
CA ASP A 84 -8.98 0.33 -5.94
C ASP A 84 -9.60 0.09 -4.54
N PRO A 85 -10.92 0.28 -4.39
CA PRO A 85 -11.62 0.11 -3.11
C PRO A 85 -11.40 -1.25 -2.45
N ALA A 86 -11.31 -2.33 -3.24
CA ALA A 86 -11.17 -3.67 -2.69
C ALA A 86 -9.79 -3.87 -2.04
N VAL A 87 -8.75 -3.26 -2.60
CA VAL A 87 -7.40 -3.31 -2.00
C VAL A 87 -7.32 -2.40 -0.78
N ILE A 88 -7.95 -1.24 -0.82
CA ILE A 88 -8.02 -0.33 0.33
C ILE A 88 -8.66 -1.07 1.52
N GLU A 89 -9.82 -1.69 1.33
CA GLU A 89 -10.49 -2.48 2.37
C GLU A 89 -9.62 -3.63 2.87
N LEU A 90 -8.88 -4.30 1.99
CA LEU A 90 -7.97 -5.37 2.36
C LEU A 90 -6.80 -4.86 3.22
N LEU A 91 -6.30 -3.65 2.98
CA LEU A 91 -5.15 -3.09 3.69
C LEU A 91 -5.50 -2.43 5.02
N CYS A 92 -6.76 -2.04 5.22
CA CYS A 92 -7.22 -1.39 6.42
C CYS A 92 -7.14 -2.27 7.68
N LYS A 93 -6.85 -1.62 8.80
CA LYS A 93 -7.01 -2.04 10.19
C LYS A 93 -7.72 -0.91 10.95
N GLU A 94 -8.03 -1.12 12.23
CA GLU A 94 -8.83 -0.19 13.05
C GLU A 94 -8.26 1.24 13.09
N ASP A 95 -6.93 1.37 13.07
CA ASP A 95 -6.18 2.61 13.15
C ASP A 95 -5.59 3.09 11.81
N THR A 96 -6.07 2.56 10.68
CA THR A 96 -5.63 3.03 9.35
C THR A 96 -6.24 4.38 9.02
N ASP A 97 -5.40 5.39 8.79
CA ASP A 97 -5.83 6.63 8.16
C ASP A 97 -5.85 6.47 6.64
N ILE A 98 -6.91 6.96 5.98
CA ILE A 98 -6.99 7.02 4.51
C ILE A 98 -7.05 8.48 4.13
N VAL A 99 -6.08 8.98 3.38
CA VAL A 99 -6.06 10.37 2.92
C VAL A 99 -6.18 10.39 1.40
N LEU A 100 -7.15 11.14 0.89
CA LEU A 100 -7.54 11.10 -0.52
C LEU A 100 -8.07 12.46 -0.99
N THR A 101 -8.13 12.67 -2.29
CA THR A 101 -8.66 13.93 -2.85
C THR A 101 -10.19 13.95 -2.86
N GLU A 102 -10.78 15.15 -3.03
CA GLU A 102 -12.24 15.33 -3.07
C GLU A 102 -12.90 14.47 -4.16
N LYS A 103 -12.25 14.34 -5.32
CA LYS A 103 -12.76 13.52 -6.42
C LYS A 103 -12.77 12.03 -6.08
N CYS A 104 -11.85 11.57 -5.24
CA CYS A 104 -11.85 10.20 -4.75
C CYS A 104 -13.03 9.95 -3.79
N LEU A 105 -13.44 10.92 -2.97
CA LEU A 105 -14.61 10.79 -2.07
C LEU A 105 -15.90 10.48 -2.84
N ALA A 106 -16.04 11.00 -4.06
CA ALA A 106 -17.20 10.74 -4.90
C ALA A 106 -17.31 9.24 -5.31
N LYS A 107 -16.19 8.51 -5.31
CA LYS A 107 -16.12 7.10 -5.73
C LYS A 107 -15.85 6.14 -4.57
N PHE A 108 -15.24 6.60 -3.50
CA PHE A 108 -14.91 5.83 -2.31
C PHE A 108 -15.33 6.59 -1.05
N LYS A 109 -16.17 5.97 -0.23
CA LYS A 109 -16.64 6.57 1.03
C LYS A 109 -15.74 6.10 2.17
N GLY A 110 -15.19 7.04 2.96
CA GLY A 110 -14.49 6.70 4.21
C GLY A 110 -13.01 7.10 4.24
N GLY A 111 -12.68 8.36 3.94
CA GLY A 111 -11.33 8.88 4.09
C GLY A 111 -11.31 10.34 4.56
N ILE A 112 -10.14 10.78 4.96
CA ILE A 112 -9.79 12.16 5.33
C ILE A 112 -9.42 12.92 4.04
N LEU A 113 -9.95 14.12 3.88
CA LEU A 113 -9.69 14.92 2.69
C LEU A 113 -8.27 15.49 2.69
N PHE A 114 -7.52 15.23 1.61
CA PHE A 114 -6.21 15.80 1.37
C PHE A 114 -6.34 17.32 1.16
N GLY A 115 -5.73 18.12 2.02
CA GLY A 115 -5.66 19.58 1.83
C GLY A 115 -6.67 20.45 2.58
N GLU A 116 -7.37 19.95 3.61
CA GLU A 116 -8.21 20.81 4.48
C GLU A 116 -7.43 21.92 5.22
N ARG A 117 -6.09 21.87 5.19
CA ARG A 117 -5.24 23.05 5.38
C ARG A 117 -4.70 23.49 4.03
N ALA A 118 -5.46 24.32 3.33
CA ALA A 118 -4.86 25.21 2.36
C ALA A 118 -3.81 26.05 3.11
N CYS A 119 -2.57 26.12 2.62
CA CYS A 119 -1.75 27.26 2.94
C CYS A 119 -2.58 28.49 2.56
N SER A 120 -2.93 29.34 3.52
CA SER A 120 -3.44 30.66 3.26
C SER A 120 -2.33 31.44 2.56
N ASN A 121 -2.14 31.17 1.26
CA ASN A 121 -1.42 32.08 0.40
C ASN A 121 -2.26 33.34 0.40
N GLY A 122 -1.75 34.41 1.01
CA GLY A 122 -2.38 35.72 1.02
C GLY A 122 -2.48 36.28 -0.40
N ALA A 123 -3.40 35.76 -1.20
CA ALA A 123 -3.90 36.39 -2.40
C ALA A 123 -5.08 37.25 -1.97
N GLN A 124 -4.80 38.54 -1.82
CA GLN A 124 -5.77 39.59 -1.58
C GLN A 124 -6.83 39.63 -2.68
N ASP A 125 -8.03 40.04 -2.25
CA ASP A 125 -9.10 40.58 -3.07
C ASP A 125 -8.57 41.47 -4.21
N MET A 126 -9.01 41.19 -5.44
CA MET A 126 -9.18 42.16 -6.53
C MET A 126 -10.39 41.77 -7.39
#